data_AF-A0A9J6ES06-F1
#
_entry.id   AF-A0A9J6ES06-F1
#
_cell.length_a   1.000
_cell.length_b   1.000
_cell.length_c   1.000
_cell.angle_alpha   90.00
_cell.angle_beta   90.00
_cell.angle_gamma   90.00
#
_symmetry.space_group_name_H-M   'P 1'
#
loop_
_entity.id
_entity.type
_entity.pdbx_description
1 polymer ?
#
loop_
_entity_poly.entity_id
_entity_poly.type
_entity_poly.pdbx_seq_one_letter_code
_entity_poly.pdbx_strand_id
1 'polypeptide(L)'
;MFVPLMATGMLYGYVFSTYTITIVDHAVGAAHASNEDGAVLVSAMAIGDFVSRLGTGYLTDRHYITREWMLIINFTVQGVCYVLLANLTTVAYMAVVGLVFGLNNGPTIASMPVLIADHLGDEHLPLAFGLHRLTMGMATLFRPVLIGYFKDKQGSYNGLYYLVAGACAAVVVLWCIIVTASSIKSLFLRRPTHENDLPMPA
;
A
#
# COMPACT_ATOMS: atom_id res chain seq x y z
N MET A 1 -13.63 4.40 -11.27
CA MET A 1 -13.01 4.02 -9.99
C MET A 1 -12.20 2.73 -10.06
N PHE A 2 -12.54 1.80 -10.98
CA PHE A 2 -11.83 0.53 -11.15
C PHE A 2 -10.34 0.66 -11.59
N VAL A 3 -10.01 1.55 -12.53
CA VAL A 3 -8.62 1.71 -13.02
C VAL A 3 -7.64 2.19 -11.93
N PRO A 4 -7.94 3.24 -11.14
CA PRO A 4 -7.09 3.63 -10.00
C PRO A 4 -6.90 2.50 -8.99
N LEU A 5 -7.96 1.73 -8.71
CA LEU A 5 -7.90 0.60 -7.80
C LEU A 5 -6.92 -0.48 -8.30
N MET A 6 -6.99 -0.84 -9.59
CA MET A 6 -6.04 -1.78 -10.18
C MET A 6 -4.60 -1.26 -10.13
N ALA A 7 -4.37 0.00 -10.51
CA ALA A 7 -3.05 0.61 -10.48
C ALA A 7 -2.45 0.62 -9.08
N THR A 8 -3.26 0.89 -8.05
CA THR A 8 -2.81 0.92 -6.66
C THR A 8 -2.45 -0.46 -6.14
N GLY A 9 -3.23 -1.50 -6.45
CA GLY A 9 -2.83 -2.86 -6.08
C GLY A 9 -1.59 -3.34 -6.85
N MET A 10 -1.40 -2.94 -8.12
CA MET A 10 -0.14 -3.19 -8.84
C MET A 10 1.05 -2.57 -8.13
N LEU A 11 0.96 -1.29 -7.75
CA LEU A 11 2.04 -0.62 -7.03
C LEU A 11 2.27 -1.25 -5.65
N TYR A 12 1.22 -1.61 -4.94
CA TYR A 12 1.31 -2.30 -3.65
C TYR A 12 2.08 -3.63 -3.76
N GLY A 13 1.74 -4.46 -4.75
CA GLY A 13 2.49 -5.69 -5.00
C GLY A 13 3.94 -5.43 -5.41
N TYR A 14 4.16 -4.36 -6.17
CA TYR A 14 5.50 -3.93 -6.55
C TYR A 14 6.34 -3.54 -5.32
N VAL A 15 5.79 -2.70 -4.45
CA VAL A 15 6.38 -2.27 -3.18
C VAL A 15 6.69 -3.47 -2.30
N PHE A 16 5.67 -4.26 -1.93
CA PHE A 16 5.81 -5.35 -0.98
C PHE A 16 6.93 -6.33 -1.35
N SER A 17 6.96 -6.83 -2.59
CA SER A 17 8.02 -7.78 -2.97
C SER A 17 9.36 -7.10 -3.24
N THR A 18 9.42 -5.81 -3.57
CA THR A 18 10.71 -5.08 -3.64
C THR A 18 11.34 -5.02 -2.26
N TYR A 19 10.54 -4.75 -1.21
CA TYR A 19 11.03 -4.77 0.17
C TYR A 19 11.64 -6.11 0.54
N THR A 20 10.91 -7.22 0.35
CA THR A 20 11.37 -8.56 0.71
C THR A 20 12.66 -8.98 0.00
N ILE A 21 12.82 -8.62 -1.28
CA ILE A 21 14.01 -8.99 -2.07
C ILE A 21 15.23 -8.12 -1.69
N THR A 22 15.03 -6.82 -1.49
CA THR A 22 16.15 -5.88 -1.35
C THR A 22 16.63 -5.71 0.07
N ILE A 23 15.81 -6.01 1.10
CA ILE A 23 16.13 -5.75 2.50
C ILE A 23 17.40 -6.48 2.97
N VAL A 24 17.58 -7.75 2.57
CA VAL A 24 18.76 -8.54 2.95
C VAL A 24 20.01 -8.00 2.25
N ASP A 25 19.93 -7.83 0.93
CA ASP A 25 21.03 -7.28 0.13
C ASP A 25 21.45 -5.89 0.60
N HIS A 26 20.49 -5.05 0.98
CA HIS A 26 20.75 -3.72 1.51
C HIS A 26 21.40 -3.77 2.91
N ALA A 27 20.96 -4.66 3.79
CA ALA A 27 21.58 -4.83 5.11
C ALA A 27 23.03 -5.33 5.00
N VAL A 28 23.30 -6.28 4.11
CA VAL A 28 24.66 -6.79 3.86
C VAL A 28 25.54 -5.67 3.26
N GLY A 29 25.02 -4.91 2.30
CA GLY A 29 25.78 -3.86 1.62
C GLY A 29 26.01 -2.58 2.44
N ALA A 30 25.01 -2.12 3.19
CA ALA A 30 25.05 -0.83 3.89
C ALA A 30 25.47 -0.93 5.36
N ALA A 31 25.17 -2.05 6.03
CA ALA A 31 25.42 -2.26 7.46
C ALA A 31 26.52 -3.29 7.75
N HIS A 32 27.15 -3.87 6.71
CA HIS A 32 28.06 -5.02 6.83
C HIS A 32 27.46 -6.18 7.63
N ALA A 33 26.14 -6.36 7.52
CA ALA A 33 25.39 -7.35 8.26
C ALA A 33 25.71 -8.77 7.78
N SER A 34 25.61 -9.75 8.69
CA SER A 34 25.73 -11.17 8.33
C SER A 34 24.46 -11.66 7.61
N ASN A 35 24.55 -12.80 6.92
CA ASN A 35 23.36 -13.46 6.35
C ASN A 35 22.35 -13.83 7.46
N GLU A 36 22.82 -14.08 8.68
CA GLU A 36 21.97 -14.35 9.85
C GLU A 36 21.13 -13.12 10.24
N ASP A 37 21.72 -11.93 10.19
CA ASP A 37 21.02 -10.66 10.43
C ASP A 37 19.94 -10.41 9.36
N GLY A 38 20.24 -10.76 8.10
CA GLY A 38 19.27 -10.73 7.01
C GLY A 38 18.04 -11.60 7.30
N ALA A 39 18.23 -12.79 7.84
CA ALA A 39 17.14 -13.67 8.24
C ALA A 39 16.29 -13.06 9.37
N VAL A 40 16.91 -12.36 10.32
CA VAL A 40 16.20 -11.63 11.39
C VAL A 40 15.32 -10.53 10.80
N LEU A 41 15.80 -9.76 9.82
CA LEU A 41 15.02 -8.70 9.17
C LEU A 41 13.77 -9.23 8.47
N VAL A 42 13.92 -10.33 7.72
CA VAL A 42 12.79 -10.97 7.03
C VAL A 42 11.81 -11.57 8.04
N SER A 43 12.31 -12.17 9.12
CA SER A 43 11.49 -12.73 10.19
C SER A 43 10.69 -11.64 10.91
N ALA A 44 11.33 -10.50 11.19
CA ALA A 44 10.70 -9.34 11.81
C ALA A 44 9.55 -8.81 10.94
N MET A 45 9.78 -8.66 9.64
CA MET A 45 8.71 -8.31 8.68
C MET A 45 7.56 -9.34 8.70
N ALA A 46 7.88 -10.64 8.70
CA ALA A 46 6.89 -11.71 8.69
C ALA A 46 6.03 -11.74 9.96
N ILE A 47 6.64 -11.50 11.13
CA ILE A 47 5.92 -11.36 12.40
C ILE A 47 4.95 -10.17 12.32
N GLY A 48 5.42 -9.02 11.80
CA GLY A 48 4.57 -7.86 11.57
C GLY A 48 3.38 -8.16 10.66
N ASP A 49 3.62 -8.84 9.54
CA ASP A 49 2.55 -9.25 8.61
C ASP A 49 1.54 -10.19 9.28
N PHE A 50 2.01 -11.16 10.06
CA PHE A 50 1.15 -12.09 10.78
C PHE A 50 0.26 -11.36 11.80
N VAL A 51 0.85 -10.47 12.62
CA VAL A 51 0.11 -9.66 13.59
C VAL A 51 -0.90 -8.74 12.88
N SER A 52 -0.50 -8.14 11.75
CA SER A 52 -1.38 -7.26 10.97
C SER A 52 -2.64 -7.98 10.52
N ARG A 53 -2.53 -9.25 10.10
CA ARG A 53 -3.63 -10.06 9.59
C ARG A 53 -4.64 -10.39 10.69
N LEU A 54 -4.14 -10.75 11.86
CA LEU A 54 -4.97 -10.95 13.05
C LEU A 54 -5.66 -9.63 13.48
N GLY A 55 -4.90 -8.53 13.46
CA GLY A 55 -5.42 -7.20 13.80
C GLY A 55 -6.46 -6.68 12.81
N THR A 56 -6.33 -6.97 11.51
CA THR A 56 -7.26 -6.50 10.49
C THR A 56 -8.66 -7.05 10.60
N GLY A 57 -8.82 -8.30 11.01
CA GLY A 57 -10.16 -8.86 11.24
C GLY A 57 -10.91 -8.00 12.24
N TYR A 58 -10.24 -7.68 13.36
CA TYR A 58 -10.80 -6.81 14.40
C TYR A 58 -11.03 -5.36 13.95
N LEU A 59 -10.13 -4.80 13.14
CA LEU A 59 -10.21 -3.42 12.68
C LEU A 59 -11.32 -3.22 11.63
N THR A 60 -11.54 -4.23 10.79
CA THR A 60 -12.53 -4.20 9.69
C THR A 60 -13.96 -4.29 10.24
N ASP A 61 -14.19 -5.10 11.27
CA ASP A 61 -15.50 -5.27 11.91
C ASP A 61 -16.05 -3.99 12.57
N ARG A 62 -15.17 -3.03 12.84
CA ARG A 62 -15.49 -1.85 13.64
C ARG A 62 -15.78 -0.58 12.81
N HIS A 63 -15.66 -0.65 11.48
CA HIS A 63 -15.97 0.44 10.53
C HIS A 63 -15.43 1.84 10.89
N TYR A 64 -14.38 1.95 11.70
CA TYR A 64 -13.90 3.25 12.19
C TYR A 64 -13.20 4.11 11.13
N ILE A 65 -12.72 3.52 10.03
CA ILE A 65 -11.95 4.22 8.98
C ILE A 65 -12.53 3.84 7.62
N THR A 66 -12.74 4.82 6.73
CA THR A 66 -13.12 4.52 5.35
C THR A 66 -11.96 3.87 4.61
N ARG A 67 -12.27 3.03 3.63
CA ARG A 67 -11.29 2.17 2.95
C ARG A 67 -10.23 3.00 2.21
N GLU A 68 -10.61 4.16 1.70
CA GLU A 68 -9.72 5.10 1.03
C GLU A 68 -8.71 5.72 2.00
N TRP A 69 -9.13 6.07 3.21
CA TRP A 69 -8.22 6.57 4.25
C TRP A 69 -7.25 5.48 4.73
N MET A 70 -7.69 4.22 4.80
CA MET A 70 -6.78 3.10 5.09
C MET A 70 -5.68 2.96 4.03
N LEU A 71 -6.02 3.09 2.74
CA LEU A 71 -5.03 3.07 1.66
C LEU A 71 -4.05 4.24 1.77
N ILE A 72 -4.53 5.46 2.05
CA ILE A 72 -3.69 6.65 2.24
C ILE A 72 -2.69 6.44 3.37
N ILE A 73 -3.17 6.00 4.54
CA ILE A 73 -2.32 5.72 5.71
C ILE A 73 -1.29 4.64 5.37
N ASN A 74 -1.73 3.57 4.70
CA ASN A 74 -0.86 2.46 4.34
C ASN A 74 0.29 2.90 3.42
N PHE A 75 -0.02 3.55 2.31
CA PHE A 75 1.01 4.01 1.36
C PHE A 75 1.91 5.10 1.96
N THR A 76 1.38 5.93 2.85
CA THR A 76 2.19 6.93 3.56
C THR A 76 3.22 6.26 4.45
N VAL A 77 2.79 5.30 5.28
CA VAL A 77 3.70 4.55 6.18
C VAL A 77 4.71 3.74 5.37
N GLN A 78 4.30 3.08 4.28
CA GLN A 78 5.24 2.36 3.40
C GLN A 78 6.27 3.30 2.76
N GLY A 79 5.85 4.47 2.26
CA GLY A 79 6.75 5.47 1.69
C GLY A 79 7.77 5.98 2.72
N VAL A 80 7.32 6.29 3.94
CA VAL A 80 8.20 6.70 5.05
C VAL A 80 9.18 5.58 5.40
N CYS A 81 8.74 4.32 5.43
CA CYS A 81 9.63 3.18 5.69
C CYS A 81 10.75 3.09 4.65
N TYR A 82 10.48 3.32 3.36
CA TYR A 82 11.52 3.33 2.33
C TYR A 82 12.50 4.49 2.45
N VAL A 83 12.00 5.69 2.79
CA VAL A 83 12.87 6.84 3.03
C VAL A 83 13.77 6.58 4.24
N LEU A 84 13.23 6.02 5.32
CA LEU A 84 14.02 5.62 6.47
C LEU A 84 15.05 4.56 6.09
N LEU A 85 14.64 3.54 5.33
CA LEU A 85 15.55 2.47 4.90
C LEU A 85 16.72 3.00 4.08
N ALA A 86 16.50 4.00 3.22
CA ALA A 86 17.57 4.64 2.44
C ALA A 86 18.61 5.42 3.28
N ASN A 87 18.28 5.79 4.51
CA ASN A 87 19.13 6.59 5.40
C ASN A 87 19.71 5.80 6.58
N LEU A 88 19.16 4.62 6.87
CA LEU A 88 19.58 3.79 7.99
C LEU A 88 20.75 2.89 7.59
N THR A 89 21.75 2.79 8.47
CA THR A 89 22.92 1.91 8.30
C THR A 89 23.04 0.87 9.42
N THR A 90 22.06 0.79 10.33
CA THR A 90 22.07 -0.13 11.47
C THR A 90 20.98 -1.18 11.34
N VAL A 91 21.35 -2.45 11.50
CA VAL A 91 20.45 -3.62 11.40
C VAL A 91 19.26 -3.52 12.36
N ALA A 92 19.49 -3.10 13.61
CA ALA A 92 18.42 -2.99 14.62
C ALA A 92 17.31 -2.02 14.18
N TYR A 93 17.67 -0.85 13.63
CA TYR A 93 16.69 0.11 13.11
C TYR A 93 15.99 -0.42 11.85
N MET A 94 16.70 -1.12 10.97
CA MET A 94 16.10 -1.78 9.81
C MET A 94 15.07 -2.85 10.23
N ALA A 95 15.32 -3.59 11.32
CA ALA A 95 14.39 -4.58 11.84
C ALA A 95 13.09 -3.95 12.36
N VAL A 96 13.21 -2.82 13.07
CA VAL A 96 12.05 -2.04 13.54
C VAL A 96 11.25 -1.50 12.35
N VAL A 97 11.92 -0.95 11.33
CA VAL A 97 11.25 -0.51 10.10
C VAL A 97 10.55 -1.68 9.39
N GLY A 98 11.16 -2.86 9.35
CA GLY A 98 10.55 -4.06 8.80
C GLY A 98 9.32 -4.54 9.54
N LEU A 99 9.32 -4.47 10.88
CA LEU A 99 8.13 -4.74 11.70
C LEU A 99 7.01 -3.77 11.37
N VAL A 100 7.29 -2.48 11.30
CA VAL A 100 6.30 -1.45 10.96
C VAL A 100 5.76 -1.65 9.54
N PHE A 101 6.63 -1.98 8.59
CA PHE A 101 6.25 -2.28 7.22
C PHE A 101 5.31 -3.48 7.13
N GLY A 102 5.63 -4.57 7.84
CA GLY A 102 4.78 -5.76 7.94
C GLY A 102 3.45 -5.50 8.64
N LEU A 103 3.46 -4.77 9.76
CA LEU A 103 2.26 -4.44 10.54
C LEU A 103 1.22 -3.66 9.73
N ASN A 104 1.69 -2.86 8.78
CA ASN A 104 0.84 -2.05 7.95
C ASN A 104 0.24 -2.84 6.75
N ASN A 105 0.77 -4.01 6.41
CA ASN A 105 0.43 -4.75 5.20
C ASN A 105 -0.99 -5.35 5.22
N GLY A 106 -1.40 -5.93 6.35
CA GLY A 106 -2.70 -6.61 6.52
C GLY A 106 -3.91 -5.79 6.06
N PRO A 107 -4.09 -4.53 6.51
CA PRO A 107 -5.22 -3.66 6.15
C PRO A 107 -5.50 -3.56 4.65
N THR A 108 -4.43 -3.48 3.86
CA THR A 108 -4.54 -3.32 2.41
C THR A 108 -4.98 -4.61 1.73
N ILE A 109 -4.49 -5.77 2.20
CA ILE A 109 -4.91 -7.08 1.67
C ILE A 109 -6.40 -7.32 1.92
N ALA A 110 -6.88 -6.98 3.11
CA ALA A 110 -8.28 -7.14 3.47
C ALA A 110 -9.19 -6.16 2.69
N SER A 111 -8.73 -4.94 2.44
CA SER A 111 -9.55 -3.90 1.79
C SER A 111 -9.72 -4.11 0.28
N MET A 112 -8.74 -4.70 -0.41
CA MET A 112 -8.75 -4.88 -1.87
C MET A 112 -9.91 -5.72 -2.41
N PRO A 113 -10.20 -6.95 -1.94
CA PRO A 113 -11.31 -7.74 -2.45
C PRO A 113 -12.66 -7.07 -2.17
N VAL A 114 -12.82 -6.42 -1.01
CA VAL A 114 -14.07 -5.73 -0.67
C VAL A 114 -14.27 -4.50 -1.55
N LEU A 115 -13.21 -3.75 -1.86
CA LEU A 115 -13.29 -2.65 -2.84
C LEU A 115 -13.66 -3.13 -4.24
N ILE A 116 -13.17 -4.31 -4.67
CA ILE A 116 -13.56 -4.87 -5.96
C ILE A 116 -15.03 -5.32 -5.93
N ALA A 117 -15.47 -5.95 -4.84
CA ALA A 117 -16.84 -6.40 -4.63
C ALA A 117 -17.84 -5.23 -4.67
N ASP A 118 -17.56 -4.13 -3.96
CA ASP A 118 -18.39 -2.92 -3.95
C ASP A 118 -18.61 -2.32 -5.35
N HIS A 119 -17.68 -2.54 -6.30
CA HIS A 119 -17.75 -1.93 -7.64
C HIS A 119 -18.28 -2.84 -8.73
N LEU A 120 -17.97 -4.14 -8.68
CA LEU A 120 -18.33 -5.11 -9.73
C LEU A 120 -19.44 -6.07 -9.29
N GLY A 121 -19.84 -6.02 -8.03
CA GLY A 121 -20.74 -6.99 -7.42
C GLY A 121 -20.04 -8.30 -7.07
N ASP A 122 -20.60 -9.04 -6.11
CA ASP A 122 -20.02 -10.27 -5.58
C ASP A 122 -19.91 -11.39 -6.64
N GLU A 123 -20.78 -11.37 -7.64
CA GLU A 123 -20.85 -12.39 -8.70
C GLU A 123 -19.59 -12.44 -9.58
N HIS A 124 -18.98 -11.29 -9.86
CA HIS A 124 -17.78 -11.17 -10.69
C HIS A 124 -16.48 -11.03 -9.89
N LEU A 125 -16.56 -11.06 -8.55
CA LEU A 125 -15.43 -10.84 -7.67
C LEU A 125 -14.25 -11.79 -7.92
N PRO A 126 -14.43 -13.12 -8.07
CA PRO A 126 -13.31 -14.04 -8.29
C PRO A 126 -12.57 -13.76 -9.60
N LEU A 127 -13.31 -13.45 -10.67
CA LEU A 127 -12.75 -13.18 -11.99
C LEU A 127 -12.01 -11.84 -12.01
N ALA A 128 -12.62 -10.80 -11.44
CA ALA A 128 -12.01 -9.48 -11.34
C ALA A 128 -10.75 -9.49 -10.45
N PHE A 129 -10.81 -10.20 -9.33
CA PHE A 129 -9.67 -10.36 -8.43
C PHE A 129 -8.54 -11.18 -9.08
N GLY A 130 -8.88 -12.23 -9.84
CA GLY A 130 -7.91 -12.99 -10.63
C GLY A 130 -7.20 -12.13 -11.68
N LEU A 131 -7.94 -11.33 -12.45
CA LEU A 131 -7.37 -10.42 -13.44
C LEU A 131 -6.51 -9.33 -12.79
N HIS A 132 -6.96 -8.82 -11.64
CA HIS A 132 -6.17 -7.91 -10.82
C HIS A 132 -4.82 -8.53 -10.43
N ARG A 133 -4.83 -9.75 -9.90
CA ARG A 133 -3.61 -10.48 -9.53
C ARG A 133 -2.70 -10.75 -10.73
N LEU A 134 -3.26 -11.04 -11.90
CA LEU A 134 -2.50 -11.23 -13.14
C LEU A 134 -1.80 -9.95 -13.56
N THR A 135 -2.49 -8.81 -13.47
CA THR A 135 -1.91 -7.50 -13.81
C THR A 135 -0.81 -7.11 -12.83
N MET A 136 -1.00 -7.42 -11.53
CA MET A 136 0.08 -7.33 -10.54
C MET A 136 1.28 -8.18 -10.96
N GLY A 137 1.07 -9.46 -11.29
CA GLY A 137 2.14 -10.37 -11.72
C GLY A 137 2.96 -9.82 -12.90
N MET A 138 2.31 -9.25 -13.91
CA MET A 138 3.01 -8.63 -15.04
C MET A 138 3.88 -7.43 -14.61
N ALA A 139 3.36 -6.54 -13.76
CA ALA A 139 4.14 -5.42 -13.24
C ALA A 139 5.39 -5.87 -12.47
N THR A 140 5.30 -7.01 -11.80
CA THR A 140 6.40 -7.55 -11.01
C THR A 140 7.56 -8.13 -11.83
N LEU A 141 7.36 -8.43 -13.11
CA LEU A 141 8.41 -8.94 -14.01
C LEU A 141 9.46 -7.88 -14.39
N PHE A 142 9.08 -6.60 -14.41
CA PHE A 142 10.01 -5.49 -14.69
C PHE A 142 10.94 -5.15 -13.52
N ARG A 143 10.62 -5.65 -12.34
CA ARG A 143 11.30 -5.39 -11.07
C ARG A 143 12.78 -5.82 -11.04
N PRO A 144 13.17 -7.06 -11.42
CA PRO A 144 14.57 -7.48 -11.42
C PRO A 144 15.45 -6.62 -12.32
N VAL A 145 14.93 -6.12 -13.45
CA VAL A 145 15.67 -5.21 -14.34
C VAL A 145 15.98 -3.90 -13.62
N LEU A 146 14.99 -3.35 -12.90
CA LEU A 146 15.18 -2.12 -12.14
C LEU A 146 16.16 -2.32 -10.97
N ILE A 147 15.98 -3.41 -10.20
CA ILE A 147 16.85 -3.74 -9.07
C ILE A 147 18.30 -3.95 -9.56
N GLY A 148 18.49 -4.71 -10.65
CA GLY A 148 19.80 -4.94 -11.26
C GLY A 148 20.46 -3.64 -11.74
N TYR A 149 19.69 -2.74 -12.37
CA TYR A 149 20.23 -1.44 -12.80
C TYR A 149 20.79 -0.62 -11.63
N PHE A 150 20.06 -0.52 -10.52
CA PHE A 150 20.53 0.23 -9.34
C PHE A 150 21.70 -0.47 -8.64
N LYS A 151 21.67 -1.80 -8.55
CA LYS A 151 22.75 -2.61 -7.97
C LYS A 151 24.04 -2.45 -8.76
N ASP A 152 23.98 -2.58 -10.08
CA ASP A 152 25.16 -2.64 -10.95
C ASP A 152 25.76 -1.25 -11.24
N LYS A 153 24.93 -0.21 -11.34
CA LYS A 153 25.39 1.16 -11.70
C LYS A 153 25.79 2.01 -10.49
N GLN A 154 25.07 1.89 -9.38
CA GLN A 154 25.24 2.77 -8.22
C GLN A 154 25.88 2.06 -7.02
N GLY A 155 25.88 0.71 -7.01
CA GLY A 155 26.35 -0.07 -5.86
C GLY A 155 25.53 0.13 -4.58
N SER A 156 24.41 0.85 -4.66
CA SER A 156 23.55 1.22 -3.53
C SER A 156 22.08 1.20 -3.95
N TYR A 157 21.23 0.76 -3.02
CA TYR A 157 19.78 0.71 -3.20
C TYR A 157 19.07 2.02 -2.84
N ASN A 158 19.79 3.04 -2.39
CA ASN A 158 19.19 4.29 -1.92
C ASN A 158 18.37 4.97 -3.02
N GLY A 159 18.89 5.00 -4.26
CA GLY A 159 18.16 5.54 -5.42
C GLY A 159 16.87 4.78 -5.74
N LEU A 160 16.88 3.46 -5.60
CA LEU A 160 15.70 2.62 -5.78
C LEU A 160 14.64 2.91 -4.70
N TYR A 161 15.06 3.04 -3.44
CA TYR A 161 14.15 3.34 -2.33
C TYR A 161 13.52 4.72 -2.44
N TYR A 162 14.27 5.75 -2.86
CA TYR A 162 13.69 7.07 -3.13
C TYR A 162 12.70 7.04 -4.30
N LEU A 163 12.99 6.27 -5.36
CA LEU A 163 12.08 6.11 -6.50
C LEU A 163 10.77 5.44 -6.07
N VAL A 164 10.86 4.36 -5.29
CA VAL A 164 9.68 3.65 -4.77
C VAL A 164 8.89 4.53 -3.80
N ALA A 165 9.58 5.27 -2.91
CA ALA A 165 8.93 6.23 -2.01
C ALA A 165 8.20 7.34 -2.79
N GLY A 166 8.79 7.85 -3.88
CA GLY A 166 8.16 8.82 -4.77
C GLY A 166 6.90 8.26 -5.45
N ALA A 167 6.93 7.00 -5.88
CA ALA A 167 5.76 6.34 -6.44
C ALA A 167 4.64 6.15 -5.40
N CYS A 168 4.98 5.79 -4.16
CA CYS A 168 4.03 5.74 -3.04
C CYS A 168 3.41 7.12 -2.78
N ALA A 169 4.21 8.18 -2.76
CA ALA A 169 3.72 9.55 -2.58
C ALA A 169 2.76 9.98 -3.69
N ALA A 170 3.03 9.65 -4.95
CA ALA A 170 2.13 9.92 -6.07
C ALA A 170 0.76 9.24 -5.89
N VAL A 171 0.75 8.00 -5.38
CA VAL A 171 -0.50 7.28 -5.07
C VAL A 171 -1.25 7.92 -3.91
N VAL A 172 -0.55 8.35 -2.86
CA VAL A 172 -1.16 9.09 -1.74
C VAL A 172 -1.85 10.36 -2.24
N VAL A 173 -1.17 11.15 -3.08
CA VAL A 173 -1.73 12.37 -3.68
C VAL A 173 -2.97 12.04 -4.52
N LEU A 174 -2.92 11.00 -5.35
CA LEU A 174 -4.05 10.56 -6.16
C LEU A 174 -5.28 10.23 -5.29
N TRP A 175 -5.10 9.45 -4.21
CA TRP A 175 -6.20 9.09 -3.31
C TRP A 175 -6.71 10.27 -2.51
N CYS A 176 -5.85 11.17 -2.04
CA CYS A 176 -6.28 12.40 -1.37
C CYS A 176 -7.19 13.25 -2.29
N ILE A 177 -6.86 13.36 -3.58
CA ILE A 177 -7.69 14.05 -4.57
C ILE A 177 -9.05 13.34 -4.73
N ILE A 178 -9.06 12.01 -4.87
CA ILE A 178 -10.28 11.22 -5.03
C ILE A 178 -11.19 11.35 -3.80
N VAL A 179 -10.63 11.26 -2.59
CA VAL A 179 -11.38 11.39 -1.32
C VAL A 179 -11.96 12.78 -1.18
N THR A 180 -11.18 13.82 -1.49
CA THR A 180 -11.65 15.21 -1.42
C THR A 180 -12.75 15.47 -2.46
N ALA A 181 -12.60 14.98 -3.68
CA ALA A 181 -13.61 15.12 -4.74
C ALA A 181 -14.92 14.39 -4.37
N SER A 182 -14.82 13.19 -3.78
CA SER A 182 -15.99 12.44 -3.29
C SER A 182 -16.70 13.17 -2.14
N SER A 183 -15.93 13.73 -1.21
CA SER A 183 -16.44 14.52 -0.07
C SER A 183 -17.14 15.80 -0.52
N ILE A 184 -16.61 16.48 -1.55
CA ILE A 184 -17.24 17.67 -2.14
C ILE A 184 -18.55 17.29 -2.84
N LYS A 185 -18.56 16.20 -3.62
CA LYS A 185 -19.76 15.75 -4.34
C LYS A 185 -20.89 15.37 -3.37
N SER A 186 -20.57 14.72 -2.26
CA SER A 186 -21.56 14.38 -1.22
C SER A 186 -22.07 15.62 -0.47
N LEU A 187 -21.25 16.66 -0.31
CA LEU A 187 -21.65 17.95 0.26
C LEU A 187 -22.59 18.72 -0.68
N PHE A 188 -22.33 18.71 -1.98
CA PHE A 188 -23.17 19.38 -2.99
C PHE A 188 -24.52 18.67 -3.21
N LEU A 189 -24.55 17.34 -3.16
CA LEU A 189 -25.78 16.54 -3.29
C LEU A 189 -26.66 16.54 -2.02
N ARG A 190 -26.12 17.00 -0.88
CA ARG A 190 -26.88 17.17 0.38
C ARG A 190 -27.59 18.52 0.51
N ARG A 191 -27.54 19.41 -0.49
CA ARG A 191 -28.39 20.61 -0.47
C ARG A 191 -29.86 20.18 -0.47
N PRO A 192 -30.64 20.50 0.58
CA PRO A 192 -32.04 20.14 0.62
C PRO A 192 -32.78 20.89 -0.48
N THR A 193 -33.49 20.16 -1.34
CA THR A 193 -34.60 20.71 -2.14
C THR A 193 -35.72 21.08 -1.18
N HIS A 194 -35.60 22.20 -0.50
CA HIS A 194 -36.64 22.78 0.35
C HIS A 194 -37.52 23.69 -0.49
N GLU A 195 -38.20 23.14 -1.51
CA GLU A 195 -39.14 23.91 -2.33
C GLU A 195 -40.15 22.98 -3.01
N ASN A 196 -40.95 22.23 -2.25
CA ASN A 196 -42.21 21.65 -2.74
C ASN A 196 -43.24 21.17 -1.69
N ASP A 197 -43.10 21.53 -0.40
CA ASP A 197 -44.10 21.19 0.63
C ASP A 197 -44.79 22.44 1.21
N LEU A 198 -45.35 23.30 0.35
CA LEU A 198 -46.38 24.25 0.79
C LEU A 198 -47.76 23.70 0.40
N PRO A 199 -48.65 23.41 1.36
CA PRO A 199 -50.01 23.04 1.03
C PRO A 199 -50.71 24.22 0.34
N MET A 200 -51.32 23.97 -0.82
CA MET A 200 -52.19 24.94 -1.50
C MET A 200 -53.35 25.33 -0.56
N PRO A 201 -53.54 26.62 -0.22
CA PRO A 201 -54.77 27.05 0.41
C PRO A 201 -55.93 26.91 -0.57
N ALA A 202 -57.03 26.35 -0.06
CA ALA A 202 -58.27 26.02 -0.76
C ALA A 202 -59.03 27.25 -1.30
#